data_AF-A0A9E2KH90-F1
#
_entry.id   AF-A0A9E2KH90-F1
#
_cell.length_a   1.000
_cell.length_b   1.000
_cell.length_c   1.000
_cell.angle_alpha   90.00
_cell.angle_beta   90.00
_cell.angle_gamma   90.00
#
_symmetry.space_group_name_H-M   'P 1'
#
loop_
_entity.id
_entity.type
_entity.pdbx_description
1 polymer ?
#
loop_
_entity_poly.entity_id
_entity_poly.type
_entity_poly.pdbx_seq_one_letter_code
_entity_poly.pdbx_strand_id
1 'polypeptide(L)' 'MKKLFLCAAVAFVAVVTYAAAMPQMVVTDCGTVRQIPDNATPEQAVQWQYIWTLIDCPQ' A
#
# COMPACT_ATOMS: atom_id res chain seq x y z
N MET A 1 -14.83 -34.77 23.87
CA MET A 1 -13.90 -34.37 22.77
C MET A 1 -14.48 -33.33 21.79
N LYS A 2 -15.61 -32.67 22.08
CA LYS A 2 -16.25 -31.70 21.15
C LYS A 2 -15.86 -30.22 21.41
N LYS A 3 -15.21 -29.94 22.55
CA LYS A 3 -14.82 -28.58 22.98
C LYS A 3 -13.44 -28.12 22.48
N LEU A 4 -12.59 -29.06 22.06
CA LEU A 4 -11.23 -28.76 21.55
C LEU A 4 -11.25 -28.19 20.11
N PHE A 5 -12.26 -28.53 19.31
CA PHE A 5 -12.39 -28.05 17.94
C PHE A 5 -12.81 -26.57 17.86
N LEU A 6 -13.50 -26.03 18.87
CA LEU A 6 -13.89 -24.62 18.87
C LEU A 6 -12.70 -23.68 19.10
N CYS A 7 -11.76 -24.05 19.97
CA CYS A 7 -10.61 -23.19 20.25
C CYS A 7 -9.66 -23.07 19.05
N ALA A 8 -9.51 -24.15 18.26
CA ALA A 8 -8.67 -24.13 17.05
C ALA A 8 -9.27 -23.24 15.94
N ALA A 9 -10.61 -23.19 15.82
CA ALA A 9 -11.27 -22.35 14.83
C ALA A 9 -11.12 -20.86 15.12
N VAL A 10 -11.18 -20.45 16.40
CA VAL A 10 -11.03 -19.04 16.80
C VAL A 10 -9.61 -18.52 16.53
N ALA A 11 -8.58 -19.36 16.74
CA ALA A 11 -7.20 -19.00 16.45
C ALA A 11 -6.95 -18.79 14.94
N PHE A 12 -7.64 -19.54 14.07
CA PHE A 12 -7.46 -19.44 12.63
C PHE A 12 -8.09 -18.17 12.02
N VAL A 13 -9.19 -17.68 12.59
CA VAL A 13 -9.88 -16.47 12.10
C VAL A 13 -9.10 -15.19 12.41
N ALA A 14 -8.31 -15.17 13.49
CA ALA A 14 -7.53 -13.99 13.88
C ALA A 14 -6.40 -13.64 12.88
N VAL A 15 -5.83 -14.63 12.18
CA VAL A 15 -4.68 -14.43 11.29
C VAL A 15 -5.07 -13.75 9.96
N VAL A 16 -6.35 -13.81 9.57
CA VAL A 16 -6.80 -13.34 8.24
C VAL A 16 -7.10 -11.83 8.20
N THR A 17 -7.02 -11.12 9.33
CA THR A 17 -7.41 -9.70 9.42
C THR A 17 -6.28 -8.69 9.21
N TYR A 18 -5.04 -9.14 9.06
CA TYR A 18 -3.89 -8.27 8.75
C TYR A 18 -3.60 -8.23 7.24
N ALA A 19 -4.57 -7.79 6.43
CA ALA A 19 -4.26 -7.21 5.13
C ALA A 19 -3.71 -5.80 5.39
N ALA A 20 -2.42 -5.71 5.72
CA ALA A 20 -1.74 -4.44 5.89
C ALA A 20 -1.85 -3.63 4.59
N ALA A 21 -2.46 -2.44 4.66
CA ALA A 21 -2.49 -1.51 3.54
C ALA A 21 -1.05 -1.19 3.16
N MET A 22 -0.62 -1.61 1.97
CA MET A 22 0.70 -1.28 1.46
C MET A 22 0.72 0.19 1.02
N PRO A 23 1.79 0.95 1.34
CA PRO A 23 1.86 2.35 0.96
C PRO A 23 1.92 2.49 -0.56
N GLN A 24 1.25 3.51 -1.10
CA GLN A 24 1.32 3.80 -2.53
C GLN A 24 2.57 4.63 -2.86
N MET A 25 3.26 4.29 -3.95
CA MET A 25 4.50 4.94 -4.37
C MET A 25 4.53 5.18 -5.87
N VAL A 26 5.28 6.21 -6.29
CA VAL A 26 5.59 6.49 -7.69
C VAL A 26 7.10 6.59 -7.86
N VAL A 27 7.56 6.29 -9.08
CA VAL A 27 8.96 6.46 -9.49
C VAL A 27 9.01 7.59 -10.50
N THR A 28 9.83 8.60 -10.22
CA THR A 28 10.04 9.75 -11.12
C THR A 28 10.93 9.38 -12.31
N ASP A 29 10.97 10.24 -13.32
CA ASP A 29 11.73 9.97 -14.56
C ASP A 29 13.26 9.94 -14.33
N CYS A 30 13.74 10.58 -13.27
CA CYS A 30 15.13 10.51 -12.81
C CYS A 30 15.38 9.36 -11.83
N GLY A 31 14.40 8.47 -11.63
CA GLY A 31 14.54 7.23 -10.85
C GLY A 31 14.35 7.40 -9.34
N THR A 32 13.80 8.52 -8.88
CA THR A 32 13.55 8.74 -7.45
C THR A 32 12.21 8.12 -7.04
N VAL A 33 12.19 7.41 -5.92
CA VAL A 33 10.97 6.83 -5.35
C VAL A 33 10.34 7.82 -4.37
N ARG A 34 9.06 8.14 -4.58
CA ARG A 34 8.28 9.02 -3.72
C ARG A 34 7.02 8.32 -3.24
N GLN A 35 6.71 8.47 -1.96
CA GLN A 35 5.42 8.03 -1.42
C GLN A 35 4.33 9.02 -1.85
N ILE A 36 3.16 8.48 -2.16
CA ILE A 36 1.94 9.24 -2.46
C ILE A 36 0.85 8.82 -1.47
N PRO A 37 -0.28 9.54 -1.36
CA PRO A 37 -1.37 9.13 -0.49
C PRO A 37 -1.84 7.70 -0.79
N ASP A 38 -2.02 6.89 0.25
CA ASP A 38 -2.35 5.46 0.11
C ASP A 38 -3.75 5.21 -0.49
N ASN A 39 -4.58 6.25 -0.54
CA ASN A 39 -5.91 6.27 -1.12
C ASN A 39 -5.97 7.02 -2.47
N ALA A 40 -4.83 7.31 -3.09
CA ALA A 40 -4.81 7.99 -4.37
C ALA A 40 -5.45 7.12 -5.47
N THR A 41 -6.27 7.74 -6.31
CA THR A 41 -6.78 7.09 -7.53
C THR A 41 -5.65 6.98 -8.57
N PRO A 42 -5.80 6.13 -9.60
CA PRO A 42 -4.83 6.07 -10.69
C PRO A 42 -4.53 7.44 -11.33
N GLU A 43 -5.55 8.27 -11.51
CA GLU A 43 -5.41 9.62 -12.08
C GLU A 43 -4.60 10.54 -11.15
N GLN A 44 -4.84 10.44 -9.84
CA GLN A 44 -4.07 11.19 -8.84
C GLN A 44 -2.62 10.69 -8.78
N ALA A 45 -2.37 9.39 -8.93
CA ALA A 45 -1.02 8.84 -8.97
C ALA A 45 -0.21 9.41 -10.15
N VAL A 46 -0.83 9.55 -11.33
CA VAL A 46 -0.20 10.19 -12.50
C VAL A 46 0.12 11.66 -12.22
N GLN A 47 -0.79 12.40 -11.59
CA GLN A 47 -0.55 13.80 -11.19
C GLN A 47 0.62 13.92 -10.22
N TRP A 48 0.67 13.05 -9.21
CA TRP A 48 1.79 13.01 -8.25
C TRP A 48 3.10 12.65 -8.93
N GLN A 49 3.11 11.67 -9.84
CA GLN A 49 4.30 11.31 -10.60
C GLN A 49 4.83 12.52 -11.38
N TYR A 50 3.95 13.26 -12.07
CA TYR A 50 4.33 14.47 -12.80
C TYR A 50 4.92 15.55 -11.89
N ILE A 51 4.25 15.88 -10.78
CA ILE A 51 4.71 16.88 -9.82
C ILE A 51 6.08 16.50 -9.25
N TRP A 52 6.25 15.24 -8.84
CA TRP A 52 7.52 14.78 -8.30
C TRP A 52 8.63 14.76 -9.34
N THR A 53 8.34 14.39 -10.59
CA THR A 53 9.31 14.49 -11.69
C THR A 53 9.77 15.93 -11.90
N LEU A 54 8.88 16.93 -11.86
CA LEU A 54 9.28 18.33 -12.00
C LEU A 54 10.21 18.81 -10.87
N ILE A 55 10.04 18.25 -9.66
CA ILE A 55 10.86 18.59 -8.49
C ILE A 55 12.20 17.86 -8.54
N ASP A 56 12.18 16.56 -8.81
CA ASP A 56 13.35 15.69 -8.72
C ASP A 56 14.25 15.80 -9.95
N CYS A 57 13.68 16.16 -11.11
CA CYS A 57 14.36 16.23 -12.39
C CYS A 57 14.29 17.65 -13.00
N PRO A 58 14.87 18.67 -12.33
CA PRO A 58 14.87 20.04 -12.84
C PRO A 58 15.59 20.10 -14.19
N GLN A 59 14.96 20.77 -15.16
CA GLN A 59 15.51 21.02 -16.50
C GLN A 59 16.62 22.08 -16.45
#